data_AF-A0A7X6TZ30-F1
#
_entry.id   AF-A0A7X6TZ30-F1
#
_cell.length_a   1.000
_cell.length_b   1.000
_cell.length_c   1.000
_cell.angle_alpha   90.00
_cell.angle_beta   90.00
_cell.angle_gamma   90.00
#
_symmetry.space_group_name_H-M   'P 1'
#
loop_
_entity.id
_entity.type
_entity.pdbx_description
1 polymer ?
#
loop_
_entity_poly.entity_id
_entity_poly.type
_entity_poly.pdbx_seq_one_letter_code
_entity_poly.pdbx_strand_id
1 'polypeptide(L)'
;AGLIVRVTGEGRNGPLPVTVGLDLSGRITGLLVDASGETPDIGQPAGEKDFTDQFIGRQVDELFDDIDAVSSATISSNAVVQAIQAASAVYGSFQEGGH
;
A
#
# COMPACT_ATOMS: atom_id res chain seq x y z
N ALA A 1 -14.01 13.55 -5.82
CA ALA A 1 -13.18 13.94 -4.66
C ALA A 1 -12.53 12.67 -4.13
N GLY A 2 -11.37 12.75 -3.50
CA GLY A 2 -10.67 11.57 -3.01
C GLY A 2 -9.77 11.93 -1.84
N LEU A 3 -9.33 10.91 -1.12
CA LEU A 3 -8.41 11.03 0.01
C LEU A 3 -7.04 10.50 -0.41
N ILE A 4 -5.99 11.24 -0.09
CA ILE A 4 -4.62 10.75 -0.21
C ILE A 4 -4.10 10.45 1.18
N VAL A 5 -3.75 9.20 1.43
CA VAL A 5 -3.21 8.74 2.71
C VAL A 5 -1.74 8.39 2.51
N ARG A 6 -0.87 8.96 3.33
CA ARG A 6 0.57 8.66 3.33
C ARG A 6 0.90 7.90 4.59
N VAL A 7 1.46 6.73 4.39
CA VAL A 7 1.80 5.74 5.41
C VAL A 7 3.23 5.27 5.15
N THR A 8 3.89 4.75 6.16
CA THR A 8 5.24 4.22 6.03
C THR A 8 5.20 2.78 6.48
N GLY A 9 5.49 1.86 5.55
CA GLY A 9 5.72 0.46 5.87
C GLY A 9 7.14 0.23 6.38
N GLU A 10 7.38 -0.93 6.98
CA GLU A 10 8.72 -1.36 7.42
C GLU A 10 9.29 -2.35 6.40
N GLY A 11 10.06 -1.83 5.44
CA GLY A 11 10.76 -2.62 4.43
C GLY A 11 12.00 -3.32 4.99
N ARG A 12 12.70 -4.07 4.13
CA ARG A 12 13.86 -4.86 4.56
C ARG A 12 15.05 -3.98 4.98
N ASN A 13 15.24 -2.85 4.31
CA ASN A 13 16.35 -1.92 4.55
C ASN A 13 15.93 -0.66 5.33
N GLY A 14 14.70 -0.60 5.81
CA GLY A 14 14.19 0.52 6.62
C GLY A 14 12.81 1.00 6.19
N PRO A 15 12.49 2.29 6.42
CA PRO A 15 11.16 2.82 6.14
C PRO A 15 10.86 2.77 4.64
N LEU A 16 9.67 2.27 4.30
CA LEU A 16 9.14 2.19 2.95
C LEU A 16 7.94 3.15 2.83
N PRO A 17 8.13 4.38 2.32
CA PRO A 17 7.03 5.32 2.16
C PRO A 17 6.03 4.82 1.13
N VAL A 18 4.75 4.76 1.52
CA VAL A 18 3.65 4.34 0.66
C VAL A 18 2.58 5.43 0.67
N THR A 19 2.16 5.83 -0.53
CA THR A 19 1.06 6.77 -0.72
C THR A 19 -0.10 6.02 -1.36
N VAL A 20 -1.24 6.01 -0.69
CA VAL A 20 -2.47 5.35 -1.10
C VAL A 20 -3.50 6.41 -1.49
N GLY A 21 -3.95 6.38 -2.74
CA GLY A 21 -5.05 7.19 -3.22
C GLY A 21 -6.36 6.42 -3.08
N LEU A 22 -7.32 7.01 -2.37
CA LEU A 22 -8.63 6.43 -2.10
C LEU A 22 -9.74 7.33 -2.66
N ASP A 23 -10.77 6.72 -3.25
CA ASP A 23 -12.01 7.43 -3.53
C ASP A 23 -12.87 7.56 -2.26
N LEU A 24 -13.93 8.36 -2.29
CA LEU A 24 -14.89 8.54 -1.19
C LEU A 24 -15.62 7.25 -0.77
N SER A 25 -15.52 6.19 -1.58
CA SER A 25 -16.06 4.87 -1.29
C SER A 25 -15.04 3.92 -0.64
N GLY A 26 -13.82 4.38 -0.37
CA GLY A 26 -12.73 3.56 0.18
C GLY A 26 -12.04 2.66 -0.85
N ARG A 27 -12.27 2.90 -2.14
CA ARG A 27 -11.64 2.15 -3.24
C ARG A 27 -10.26 2.72 -3.55
N ILE A 28 -9.27 1.85 -3.71
CA ILE A 28 -7.91 2.23 -4.11
C ILE A 28 -7.91 2.68 -5.57
N THR A 29 -7.53 3.93 -5.80
CA THR A 29 -7.46 4.57 -7.13
C THR A 29 -6.02 4.73 -7.62
N GLY A 30 -5.06 4.71 -6.69
CA GLY A 30 -3.64 4.82 -7.00
C GLY A 30 -2.79 4.34 -5.82
N LEU A 31 -1.63 3.78 -6.12
CA LEU A 31 -0.64 3.40 -5.13
C LEU A 31 0.73 3.90 -5.62
N LEU A 32 1.51 4.49 -4.74
CA LEU A 32 2.89 4.88 -5.00
C LEU A 32 3.76 4.41 -3.85
N VAL A 33 4.74 3.57 -4.15
CA VAL A 33 5.66 2.99 -3.18
C VAL A 33 7.07 3.51 -3.50
N ASP A 34 7.70 4.21 -2.56
CA ASP A 34 9.08 4.64 -2.70
C ASP A 34 10.03 3.53 -2.23
N ALA A 35 10.29 2.56 -3.11
CA ALA A 35 11.20 1.44 -2.82
C ALA A 35 12.68 1.77 -3.07
N SER A 36 13.03 3.05 -3.26
CA SER A 36 14.39 3.51 -3.55
C SER A 36 15.44 3.08 -2.52
N GLY A 37 15.02 2.86 -1.26
CA GLY A 37 15.88 2.35 -0.18
C GLY A 37 16.04 0.82 -0.15
N GLU A 38 15.24 0.08 -0.90
CA GLU A 38 15.28 -1.37 -0.97
C GLU A 38 16.34 -1.87 -1.96
N THR A 39 16.75 -3.12 -1.78
CA THR A 39 17.71 -3.77 -2.67
C THR A 39 17.11 -3.93 -4.07
N PRO A 40 17.78 -3.47 -5.15
CA PRO A 40 17.19 -3.39 -6.49
C PRO A 40 16.65 -4.71 -7.06
N ASP A 41 17.31 -5.83 -6.78
CA ASP A 41 16.91 -7.14 -7.31
C ASP A 41 15.93 -7.92 -6.40
N ILE A 42 15.76 -7.43 -5.16
CA ILE A 42 15.07 -8.16 -4.10
C ILE A 42 13.85 -7.41 -3.62
N GLY A 43 13.94 -6.13 -3.27
CA GLY A 43 12.87 -5.37 -2.63
C GLY A 43 12.23 -4.29 -3.51
N GLN A 44 12.97 -3.71 -4.46
CA GLN A 44 12.42 -2.71 -5.39
C GLN A 44 11.22 -3.17 -6.22
N PRO A 45 11.11 -4.45 -6.64
CA PRO A 45 9.95 -4.90 -7.40
C PRO A 45 8.61 -4.77 -6.63
N ALA A 46 8.64 -4.70 -5.29
CA ALA A 46 7.44 -4.44 -4.49
C ALA A 46 6.89 -3.02 -4.65
N GLY A 47 7.65 -2.10 -5.26
CA GLY A 47 7.17 -0.77 -5.63
C GLY A 47 6.85 -0.60 -7.11
N GLU A 48 7.00 -1.65 -7.91
CA GLU A 48 6.72 -1.61 -9.34
C GLU A 48 5.24 -1.78 -9.65
N LYS A 49 4.84 -1.24 -10.81
CA LYS A 49 3.45 -1.23 -11.27
C LYS A 49 2.87 -2.64 -11.34
N ASP A 50 3.65 -3.64 -11.74
CA ASP A 50 3.25 -5.04 -11.81
C ASP A 50 2.75 -5.60 -10.46
N PHE A 51 3.34 -5.16 -9.34
CA PHE A 51 2.85 -5.50 -8.01
C PHE A 51 1.73 -4.56 -7.55
N THR A 52 1.93 -3.24 -7.68
CA THR A 52 1.01 -2.26 -7.11
C THR A 52 -0.35 -2.20 -7.82
N ASP A 53 -0.43 -2.58 -9.10
CA ASP A 53 -1.69 -2.58 -9.86
C ASP A 53 -2.67 -3.65 -9.38
N GLN A 54 -2.18 -4.71 -8.72
CA GLN A 54 -3.04 -5.76 -8.17
C GLN A 54 -4.01 -5.23 -7.10
N PHE A 55 -3.68 -4.10 -6.47
CA PHE A 55 -4.48 -3.42 -5.45
C PHE A 55 -5.46 -2.39 -6.04
N ILE A 56 -5.21 -1.90 -7.26
CA ILE A 56 -6.00 -0.83 -7.86
C ILE A 56 -7.41 -1.35 -8.15
N GLY A 57 -8.42 -0.59 -7.71
CA GLY A 57 -9.82 -0.95 -7.84
C GLY A 57 -10.34 -1.87 -6.72
N ARG A 58 -9.49 -2.34 -5.81
CA ARG A 58 -9.91 -3.09 -4.61
C ARG A 58 -10.28 -2.14 -3.46
N GLN A 59 -10.98 -2.67 -2.46
CA GLN A 59 -11.28 -1.91 -1.25
C GLN A 59 -10.04 -1.86 -0.35
N VAL A 60 -9.80 -0.71 0.28
CA VAL A 60 -8.66 -0.53 1.19
C VAL A 60 -8.70 -1.45 2.42
N ASP A 61 -9.91 -1.87 2.81
CA ASP A 61 -10.18 -2.78 3.93
C ASP A 61 -10.20 -4.27 3.52
N GLU A 62 -9.96 -4.58 2.25
CA GLU A 62 -10.00 -5.96 1.76
C GLU A 62 -8.81 -6.78 2.29
N LEU A 63 -9.05 -8.08 2.52
CA LEU A 63 -7.99 -9.04 2.79
C LEU A 63 -7.28 -9.41 1.48
N PHE A 64 -6.03 -8.99 1.35
CA PHE A 64 -5.18 -9.18 0.17
C PHE A 64 -4.52 -10.58 0.12
N ASP A 65 -5.28 -11.65 0.33
CA ASP A 65 -4.77 -13.03 0.39
C ASP A 65 -4.42 -13.62 -1.00
N ASP A 66 -5.01 -13.06 -2.05
CA ASP A 66 -4.86 -13.49 -3.45
C ASP A 66 -3.82 -12.66 -4.24
N ILE A 67 -3.03 -11.82 -3.55
CA ILE A 67 -1.99 -11.02 -4.21
C ILE A 67 -0.76 -11.88 -4.47
N ASP A 68 -0.25 -11.83 -5.70
CA ASP A 68 1.02 -12.46 -6.04
C ASP A 68 2.16 -11.65 -5.42
N ALA A 69 2.62 -12.13 -4.26
CA ALA A 69 3.77 -11.56 -3.59
C ALA A 69 5.01 -11.75 -4.46
N VAL A 70 5.82 -10.71 -4.59
CA VAL A 70 7.10 -10.83 -5.31
C VAL A 70 7.96 -11.84 -4.56
N SER A 71 8.28 -12.95 -5.22
CA SER A 71 8.97 -14.10 -4.60
C SER A 71 10.31 -13.73 -3.96
N SER A 72 11.04 -12.75 -4.52
CA SER A 72 12.27 -12.21 -3.94
C SER A 72 12.01 -11.12 -2.89
N ALA A 73 10.85 -10.47 -2.89
CA ALA A 73 10.51 -9.30 -2.06
C ALA A 73 9.48 -9.60 -0.97
N THR A 74 9.44 -10.80 -0.37
CA THR A 74 8.36 -11.13 0.58
C THR A 74 8.24 -10.14 1.74
N ILE A 75 9.38 -9.64 2.27
CA ILE A 75 9.38 -8.64 3.36
C ILE A 75 8.79 -7.31 2.86
N SER A 76 9.31 -6.79 1.74
CA SER A 76 8.90 -5.49 1.17
C SER A 76 7.44 -5.54 0.68
N SER A 77 7.00 -6.66 0.09
CA SER A 77 5.62 -6.90 -0.35
C SER A 77 4.66 -6.87 0.84
N ASN A 78 5.00 -7.55 1.94
CA ASN A 78 4.23 -7.48 3.18
C ASN A 78 4.20 -6.07 3.76
N ALA A 79 5.30 -5.32 3.69
CA ALA A 79 5.36 -3.94 4.16
C ALA A 79 4.38 -3.03 3.40
N VAL A 80 4.23 -3.23 2.08
CA VAL A 80 3.23 -2.51 1.27
C VAL A 80 1.81 -2.90 1.70
N VAL A 81 1.53 -4.19 1.87
CA VAL A 81 0.21 -4.66 2.32
C VAL A 81 -0.16 -4.07 3.68
N GLN A 82 0.77 -4.09 4.65
CA GLN A 82 0.57 -3.49 5.96
C GLN A 82 0.36 -1.98 5.89
N ALA A 83 1.09 -1.28 5.02
CA ALA A 83 0.87 0.14 4.79
C ALA A 83 -0.55 0.41 4.27
N ILE A 84 -1.06 -0.38 3.32
CA ILE A 84 -2.44 -0.25 2.81
C ILE A 84 -3.47 -0.49 3.93
N GLN A 85 -3.27 -1.51 4.78
CA GLN A 85 -4.15 -1.76 5.93
C GLN A 85 -4.13 -0.60 6.94
N ALA A 86 -2.96 -0.02 7.20
CA ALA A 86 -2.85 1.18 8.03
C ALA A 86 -3.60 2.37 7.40
N ALA A 87 -3.57 2.49 6.07
CA ALA A 87 -4.35 3.50 5.36
C ALA A 87 -5.87 3.26 5.48
N SER A 88 -6.34 2.00 5.54
CA SER A 88 -7.73 1.67 5.85
C SER A 88 -8.15 2.21 7.22
N ALA A 89 -7.32 2.01 8.25
CA ALA A 89 -7.60 2.50 9.59
C ALA A 89 -7.69 4.04 9.65
N VAL A 90 -6.81 4.74 8.90
CA VAL A 90 -6.88 6.20 8.76
C VAL A 90 -8.17 6.62 8.03
N TYR A 91 -8.53 5.93 6.95
CA TYR A 91 -9.77 6.20 6.20
C TYR A 91 -11.02 6.01 7.08
N GLY A 92 -11.08 4.93 7.87
CA GLY A 92 -12.16 4.69 8.83
C GLY A 92 -12.27 5.83 9.85
N SER A 93 -11.14 6.26 10.42
CA SER A 93 -11.09 7.39 11.37
C SER A 93 -11.57 8.70 10.75
N PHE A 94 -11.30 8.92 9.44
CA PHE A 94 -11.78 10.08 8.69
C PHE A 94 -13.30 10.09 8.49
N GLN A 95 -13.94 8.92 8.40
CA GLN A 95 -15.40 8.81 8.27
C GLN A 95 -16.10 9.08 9.61
N GLU A 96 -15.47 8.72 10.74
CA GLU A 96 -16.05 8.88 12.08
C GLU A 96 -15.92 10.31 12.65
N GLY A 97 -14.92 11.08 12.22
CA GLY A 97 -14.73 12.48 12.65
C GLY A 97 -15.68 13.52 12.03
N GLY A 98 -16.65 13.08 11.22
CA GLY A 98 -17.64 13.93 10.54
C GLY A 98 -19.00 14.03 11.24
N HIS A 99 -19.15 13.51 12.46
CA HIS A 99 -20.38 13.63 13.25
C HIS A 99 -20.34 14.84 14.20
#